data_AF-A0A0Q5AZ66-F1
#
_entry.id   AF-A0A0Q5AZ66-F1
#
_cell.length_a   1.000
_cell.length_b   1.000
_cell.length_c   1.000
_cell.angle_alpha   90.00
_cell.angle_beta   90.00
_cell.angle_gamma   90.00
#
_symmetry.space_group_name_H-M   'P 1'
#
loop_
_entity.id
_entity.type
_entity.pdbx_description
1 polymer ?
#
loop_
_entity_poly.entity_id
_entity_poly.type
_entity_poly.pdbx_seq_one_letter_code
_entity_poly.pdbx_strand_id
1 'polypeptide(L)'
;MHWRYPGFFSAPEVVFDALWAESEFAVIAGRRARITGVVGTALVLAVHALRDPQRARSEADLTSVGERLTDDDLASRFLATAIVLRAQYPLRDLLERTGAQSVEDDLTSEERAAWDLEVESSGSTTLHWYIAFTSAPWSRRPAVALSAARALALSARGSSIGVATRADSTSRKLREAVVEIRRLHRRRRSRRE
;
A
#
# COMPACT_ATOMS: atom_id res chain seq x y z
N MET A 1 -2.85 11.94 10.81
CA MET A 1 -1.65 11.37 11.45
C MET A 1 -1.60 9.90 11.09
N HIS A 2 -0.65 9.49 10.25
CA HIS A 2 -0.44 8.08 9.90
C HIS A 2 0.62 7.54 10.85
N TRP A 3 0.23 6.66 11.77
CA TRP A 3 1.12 6.06 12.78
C TRP A 3 1.98 4.92 12.21
N ARG A 4 1.83 4.63 10.92
CA ARG A 4 2.51 3.58 10.17
C ARG A 4 2.64 4.01 8.71
N TYR A 5 3.77 3.72 8.08
CA TYR A 5 3.91 3.74 6.63
C TYR A 5 3.60 2.33 6.09
N PRO A 6 2.48 2.10 5.41
CA PRO A 6 2.14 0.76 4.92
C PRO A 6 3.23 0.24 3.97
N GLY A 7 3.72 -0.98 4.24
CA GLY A 7 4.79 -1.62 3.48
C GLY A 7 6.19 -1.48 4.10
N PHE A 8 6.31 -0.73 5.20
CA PHE A 8 7.47 -0.78 6.11
C PHE A 8 7.02 -1.34 7.46
N PHE A 9 7.74 -2.34 7.98
CA PHE A 9 7.34 -3.10 9.17
C PHE A 9 8.28 -2.91 10.36
N SER A 10 9.30 -2.07 10.22
CA SER A 10 10.07 -1.53 11.36
C SER A 10 9.29 -0.47 12.13
N ALA A 11 9.77 -0.12 13.33
CA ALA A 11 9.17 0.94 14.15
C ALA A 11 9.15 2.28 13.40
N PRO A 12 8.13 3.14 13.57
CA PRO A 12 7.99 4.39 12.82
C PRO A 12 9.21 5.31 12.89
N GLU A 13 9.87 5.37 14.05
CA GLU A 13 11.09 6.17 14.27
C GLU A 13 12.25 5.63 13.42
N VAL A 14 12.44 4.31 13.40
CA VAL A 14 13.46 3.64 12.57
C VAL A 14 13.18 3.88 11.09
N VAL A 15 11.92 3.81 10.67
CA VAL A 15 11.52 4.06 9.28
C VAL A 15 11.83 5.50 8.89
N PHE A 16 11.50 6.47 9.76
CA PHE A 16 11.78 7.87 9.50
C PHE A 16 13.30 8.10 9.42
N ASP A 17 14.06 7.67 10.42
CA ASP A 17 15.50 7.91 10.45
C ASP A 17 16.23 7.30 9.25
N ALA A 18 15.87 6.07 8.86
CA ALA A 18 16.47 5.41 7.70
C ALA A 18 16.11 6.09 6.36
N LEU A 19 14.84 6.46 6.14
CA LEU A 19 14.44 7.14 4.90
C LEU A 19 15.05 8.54 4.77
N TRP A 20 15.30 9.22 5.89
CA TRP A 20 15.81 10.58 5.93
C TRP A 20 17.33 10.67 6.18
N ALA A 21 18.03 9.55 6.35
CA ALA A 21 19.48 9.51 6.57
C ALA A 21 20.26 10.22 5.47
N GLU A 22 19.89 9.99 4.21
CA GLU A 22 20.49 10.63 3.02
C GLU A 22 19.60 11.77 2.49
N SER A 23 18.91 12.51 3.35
CA SER A 23 18.02 13.58 2.88
C SER A 23 18.79 14.67 2.11
N GLU A 24 18.19 15.16 1.03
CA GLU A 24 18.76 16.23 0.21
C GLU A 24 17.76 17.38 0.03
N PHE A 25 18.19 18.43 -0.68
CA PHE A 25 17.31 19.54 -1.02
C PHE A 25 17.05 19.55 -2.53
N ALA A 26 15.78 19.58 -2.91
CA ALA A 26 15.35 19.78 -4.29
C ALA A 26 14.60 21.10 -4.44
N VAL A 27 14.63 21.68 -5.64
CA VAL A 27 13.80 22.85 -5.97
C VAL A 27 12.51 22.34 -6.63
N ILE A 28 11.38 22.52 -5.93
CA ILE A 28 10.05 22.11 -6.39
C ILE A 28 9.22 23.38 -6.55
N ALA A 29 8.75 23.66 -7.77
CA ALA A 29 8.00 24.87 -8.10
C ALA A 29 8.70 26.17 -7.62
N GLY A 30 10.01 26.25 -7.84
CA GLY A 30 10.83 27.41 -7.45
C GLY A 30 11.13 27.50 -5.94
N ARG A 31 10.69 26.53 -5.13
CA ARG A 31 10.91 26.51 -3.68
C ARG A 31 11.85 25.38 -3.30
N ARG A 32 12.85 25.69 -2.49
CA ARG A 32 13.77 24.70 -1.92
C ARG A 32 13.04 23.90 -0.84
N ALA A 33 12.95 22.59 -1.04
CA ALA A 33 12.29 21.64 -0.15
C ALA A 33 13.26 20.51 0.22
N ARG A 34 13.24 20.08 1.49
CA ARG A 34 13.99 18.90 1.92
C ARG A 34 13.22 17.65 1.51
N ILE A 35 13.90 16.71 0.87
CA ILE A 35 13.35 15.44 0.40
C ILE A 35 14.21 14.29 0.91
N THR A 36 13.68 13.07 0.83
CA THR A 36 14.47 11.86 1.00
C THR A 36 15.51 11.74 -0.12
N GLY A 37 16.64 11.12 0.17
CA GLY A 37 17.64 10.80 -0.86
C GLY A 37 17.10 9.83 -1.91
N VAL A 38 17.94 9.51 -2.89
CA VAL A 38 17.56 8.63 -4.01
C VAL A 38 17.05 7.26 -3.55
N VAL A 39 17.69 6.65 -2.55
CA VAL A 39 17.31 5.34 -2.00
C VAL A 39 15.94 5.41 -1.33
N GLY A 40 15.76 6.35 -0.39
CA GLY A 40 14.50 6.52 0.32
C GLY A 40 13.33 6.85 -0.62
N THR A 41 13.58 7.67 -1.64
CA THR A 41 12.59 8.01 -2.67
C THR A 41 12.20 6.78 -3.49
N ALA A 42 13.17 5.98 -3.93
CA ALA A 42 12.94 4.76 -4.69
C ALA A 42 12.12 3.73 -3.89
N LEU A 43 12.44 3.52 -2.61
CA LEU A 43 11.71 2.63 -1.71
C LEU A 43 10.25 3.06 -1.52
N VAL A 44 10.04 4.34 -1.22
CA VAL A 44 8.68 4.89 -1.05
C VAL A 44 7.88 4.74 -2.34
N LEU A 45 8.48 5.01 -3.50
CA LEU A 45 7.82 4.91 -4.79
C LEU A 45 7.44 3.45 -5.11
N ALA A 46 8.37 2.52 -4.94
CA ALA A 46 8.16 1.09 -5.19
C ALA A 46 7.06 0.52 -4.29
N VAL A 47 7.15 0.74 -2.97
CA VAL A 47 6.13 0.25 -2.02
C VAL A 47 4.76 0.86 -2.31
N HIS A 48 4.69 2.14 -2.70
CA HIS A 48 3.43 2.78 -3.02
C HIS A 48 2.78 2.19 -4.29
N ALA A 49 3.58 1.93 -5.31
CA ALA A 49 3.11 1.32 -6.55
C ALA A 49 2.65 -0.13 -6.33
N LEU A 50 3.38 -0.92 -5.54
CA LEU A 50 3.04 -2.30 -5.20
C LEU A 50 1.81 -2.40 -4.29
N ARG A 51 1.56 -1.37 -3.47
CA ARG A 51 0.35 -1.30 -2.66
C ARG A 51 -0.90 -1.18 -3.54
N ASP A 52 -0.86 -0.38 -4.61
CA ASP A 52 -2.03 -0.10 -5.46
C ASP A 52 -1.72 -0.46 -6.92
N PRO A 53 -1.58 -1.76 -7.25
CA PRO A 53 -1.10 -2.21 -8.56
C PRO A 53 -2.10 -1.92 -9.69
N GLN A 54 -3.37 -1.62 -9.37
CA GLN A 54 -4.40 -1.31 -10.36
C GLN A 54 -4.32 0.13 -10.89
N ARG A 55 -3.52 1.03 -10.28
CA ARG A 55 -3.34 2.37 -10.82
C ARG A 55 -2.49 2.33 -12.08
N ALA A 56 -2.94 3.05 -13.10
CA ALA A 56 -2.24 3.17 -14.38
C ALA A 56 -0.77 3.61 -14.25
N ARG A 57 -0.42 4.37 -13.20
CA ARG A 57 0.95 4.83 -12.97
C ARG A 57 1.87 3.81 -12.26
N SER A 58 1.31 2.81 -11.58
CA SER A 58 2.09 1.93 -10.69
C SER A 58 3.13 1.11 -11.47
N GLU A 59 2.79 0.58 -12.64
CA GLU A 59 3.76 -0.17 -13.45
C GLU A 59 4.87 0.74 -13.99
N ALA A 60 4.55 1.98 -14.37
CA ALA A 60 5.54 2.95 -14.83
C ALA A 60 6.50 3.36 -13.70
N ASP A 61 5.97 3.56 -12.49
CA ASP A 61 6.76 3.84 -11.30
C ASP A 61 7.71 2.67 -10.98
N LEU A 62 7.22 1.43 -11.02
CA LEU A 62 8.04 0.24 -10.78
C LEU A 62 9.10 0.01 -11.86
N THR A 63 8.76 0.26 -13.13
CA THR A 63 9.72 0.18 -14.23
C THR A 63 10.84 1.19 -14.03
N SER A 64 10.51 2.45 -13.71
CA SER A 64 11.50 3.49 -13.47
C SER A 64 12.41 3.19 -12.27
N VAL A 65 11.86 2.59 -11.20
CA VAL A 65 12.68 2.12 -10.08
C VAL A 65 13.59 0.96 -10.54
N GLY A 66 13.05 -0.05 -11.22
CA GLY A 66 13.80 -1.19 -11.71
C GLY A 66 14.97 -0.80 -12.64
N GLU A 67 14.76 0.16 -13.55
CA GLU A 67 15.81 0.71 -14.41
C GLU A 67 16.95 1.34 -13.59
N ARG A 68 16.63 2.07 -12.52
CA ARG A 68 17.66 2.66 -11.64
C ARG A 68 18.42 1.61 -10.83
N LEU A 69 17.76 0.52 -10.46
CA LEU A 69 18.38 -0.60 -9.75
C LEU A 69 19.31 -1.45 -10.64
N THR A 70 19.54 -1.06 -11.89
CA THR A 70 20.65 -1.60 -12.70
C THR A 70 22.02 -1.07 -12.29
N ASP A 71 22.07 0.02 -11.51
CA ASP A 71 23.28 0.50 -10.86
C ASP A 71 23.55 -0.29 -9.58
N ASP A 72 24.67 -1.01 -9.53
CA ASP A 72 25.01 -1.94 -8.44
C ASP A 72 25.13 -1.27 -7.06
N ASP A 73 25.64 -0.02 -7.00
CA ASP A 73 25.74 0.74 -5.75
C ASP A 73 24.36 1.09 -5.21
N LEU A 74 23.50 1.64 -6.07
CA LEU A 74 22.13 1.98 -5.71
C LEU A 74 21.34 0.72 -5.33
N ALA A 75 21.48 -0.37 -6.08
CA ALA A 75 20.82 -1.65 -5.78
C ALA A 75 21.24 -2.19 -4.41
N SER A 76 22.54 -2.14 -4.10
CA SER A 76 23.08 -2.58 -2.81
C SER A 76 22.54 -1.74 -1.65
N ARG A 77 22.54 -0.41 -1.79
CA ARG A 77 22.00 0.50 -0.76
C ARG A 77 20.48 0.39 -0.62
N PHE A 78 19.77 0.18 -1.72
CA PHE A 78 18.33 -0.07 -1.75
C PHE A 78 18.00 -1.33 -0.96
N LEU A 79 18.66 -2.45 -1.27
CA LEU A 79 18.44 -3.71 -0.56
C LEU A 79 18.77 -3.56 0.92
N ALA A 80 19.95 -3.03 1.28
CA ALA A 80 20.36 -2.82 2.66
C ALA A 80 19.33 -2.00 3.46
N THR A 81 18.81 -0.94 2.85
CA THR A 81 17.77 -0.11 3.48
C THR A 81 16.43 -0.86 3.57
N ALA A 82 16.04 -1.64 2.56
CA ALA A 82 14.85 -2.49 2.63
C ALA A 82 14.91 -3.52 3.76
N ILE A 83 16.10 -4.08 4.07
CA ILE A 83 16.31 -4.96 5.22
C ILE A 83 16.03 -4.21 6.53
N VAL A 84 16.64 -3.04 6.72
CA VAL A 84 16.47 -2.21 7.93
C VAL A 84 14.99 -1.83 8.14
N LEU A 85 14.27 -1.57 7.06
CA LEU A 85 12.86 -1.18 7.09
C LEU A 85 11.87 -2.34 7.22
N ARG A 86 12.37 -3.60 7.15
CA ARG A 86 11.55 -4.81 7.02
C ARG A 86 10.53 -4.67 5.88
N ALA A 87 11.05 -4.44 4.68
CA ALA A 87 10.28 -4.20 3.46
C ALA A 87 10.53 -5.22 2.34
N GLN A 88 11.27 -6.30 2.60
CA GLN A 88 11.65 -7.30 1.60
C GLN A 88 10.42 -8.03 1.06
N TYR A 89 9.52 -8.52 1.92
CA TYR A 89 8.31 -9.21 1.45
C TYR A 89 7.39 -8.32 0.58
N PRO A 90 7.11 -7.06 0.93
CA PRO A 90 6.42 -6.12 0.03
C PRO A 90 7.12 -5.90 -1.31
N LEU A 91 8.47 -5.89 -1.33
CA LEU A 91 9.29 -5.59 -2.49
C LEU A 91 9.70 -6.82 -3.32
N ARG A 92 9.31 -8.03 -2.90
CA ARG A 92 9.79 -9.30 -3.46
C ARG A 92 9.73 -9.35 -5.00
N ASP A 93 8.62 -8.94 -5.60
CA ASP A 93 8.43 -9.00 -7.05
C ASP A 93 9.42 -8.06 -7.79
N LEU A 94 9.77 -6.92 -7.20
CA LEU A 94 10.76 -5.98 -7.76
C LEU A 94 12.18 -6.51 -7.56
N LEU A 95 12.49 -7.05 -6.38
CA LEU A 95 13.79 -7.63 -6.06
C LEU A 95 14.11 -8.83 -6.94
N GLU A 96 13.13 -9.71 -7.18
CA GLU A 96 13.24 -10.83 -8.11
C GLU A 96 13.50 -10.38 -9.55
N ARG A 97 12.77 -9.35 -10.03
CA ARG A 97 12.95 -8.79 -11.38
C ARG A 97 14.33 -8.17 -11.60
N THR A 98 14.94 -7.62 -10.55
CA THR A 98 16.23 -6.93 -10.62
C THR A 98 17.42 -7.84 -10.30
N GLY A 99 17.17 -9.10 -9.96
CA GLY A 99 18.22 -10.06 -9.59
C GLY A 99 18.80 -9.85 -8.19
N ALA A 100 18.29 -8.86 -7.45
CA ALA A 100 18.60 -8.64 -6.04
C ALA A 100 17.89 -9.72 -5.22
N GLN A 101 18.49 -10.91 -5.10
CA GLN A 101 17.86 -12.04 -4.42
C GLN A 101 17.50 -11.69 -2.97
N SER A 102 16.21 -11.76 -2.65
CA SER A 102 15.69 -11.69 -1.28
C SER A 102 15.82 -13.05 -0.63
N VAL A 103 16.60 -13.16 0.44
CA VAL A 103 16.96 -14.48 1.03
C VAL A 103 16.27 -14.75 2.37
N GLU A 104 15.62 -13.77 3.00
CA GLU A 104 14.91 -13.98 4.27
C GLU A 104 13.48 -13.41 4.27
N ASP A 105 12.56 -14.16 4.85
CA ASP A 105 11.19 -13.72 5.07
C ASP A 105 11.17 -12.79 6.29
N ASP A 106 11.14 -11.49 6.03
CA ASP A 106 11.34 -10.45 7.04
C ASP A 106 10.09 -10.13 7.88
N LEU A 107 8.95 -10.74 7.54
CA LEU A 107 7.65 -10.53 8.19
C LEU A 107 7.20 -11.74 9.02
N THR A 108 6.23 -11.52 9.92
CA THR A 108 5.43 -12.62 10.50
C THR A 108 4.29 -13.02 9.55
N SER A 109 3.68 -14.18 9.80
CA SER A 109 2.52 -14.63 9.02
C SER A 109 1.33 -13.66 9.09
N GLU A 110 1.13 -13.01 10.24
CA GLU A 110 0.10 -12.00 10.43
C GLU A 110 0.41 -10.71 9.64
N GLU A 111 1.67 -10.27 9.64
CA GLU A 111 2.13 -9.11 8.89
C GLU A 111 2.01 -9.31 7.38
N ARG A 112 2.38 -10.50 6.88
CA ARG A 112 2.15 -10.90 5.48
C ARG A 112 0.69 -10.87 5.12
N ALA A 113 -0.16 -11.52 5.91
CA ALA A 113 -1.60 -11.54 5.67
C ALA A 113 -2.22 -10.14 5.68
N ALA A 114 -1.71 -9.23 6.52
CA ALA A 114 -2.14 -7.84 6.55
C ALA A 114 -1.69 -7.07 5.30
N TRP A 115 -0.46 -7.28 4.82
CA TRP A 115 0.02 -6.70 3.56
C TRP A 115 -0.79 -7.18 2.37
N ASP A 116 -0.92 -8.50 2.21
CA ASP A 116 -1.62 -9.09 1.07
C ASP A 116 -3.07 -8.62 1.03
N LEU A 117 -3.72 -8.53 2.20
CA LEU A 117 -5.07 -7.99 2.31
C LEU A 117 -5.15 -6.50 1.95
N GLU A 118 -4.14 -5.69 2.30
CA GLU A 118 -4.06 -4.28 1.91
C GLU A 118 -3.91 -4.14 0.38
N VAL A 119 -3.02 -4.94 -0.24
CA VAL A 119 -2.82 -4.97 -1.70
C VAL A 119 -4.08 -5.44 -2.42
N GLU A 120 -4.70 -6.54 -1.96
CA GLU A 120 -5.97 -7.05 -2.49
C GLU A 120 -7.12 -6.04 -2.33
N SER A 121 -7.09 -5.23 -1.27
CA SER A 121 -8.10 -4.19 -1.01
C SER A 121 -7.88 -2.89 -1.77
N SER A 122 -6.72 -2.71 -2.39
CA SER A 122 -6.39 -1.47 -3.09
C SER A 122 -7.23 -1.34 -4.35
N GLY A 123 -8.22 -0.45 -4.28
CA GLY A 123 -9.31 -0.29 -5.25
C GLY A 123 -10.71 -0.42 -4.64
N SER A 124 -10.84 -1.01 -3.45
CA SER A 124 -12.12 -1.23 -2.75
C SER A 124 -12.12 -0.57 -1.37
N THR A 125 -12.64 0.65 -1.30
CA THR A 125 -12.92 1.38 -0.04
C THR A 125 -13.73 0.53 0.95
N THR A 126 -14.55 -0.38 0.41
CA THR A 126 -15.41 -1.30 1.16
C THR A 126 -14.64 -2.35 1.96
N LEU A 127 -13.52 -2.87 1.44
CA LEU A 127 -12.74 -3.90 2.13
C LEU A 127 -11.98 -3.29 3.33
N HIS A 128 -11.46 -2.07 3.19
CA HIS A 128 -10.90 -1.30 4.31
C HIS A 128 -11.91 -1.11 5.46
N TRP A 129 -13.17 -0.77 5.14
CA TRP A 129 -14.24 -0.66 6.13
C TRP A 129 -14.63 -2.00 6.77
N TYR A 130 -14.62 -3.08 5.99
CA TYR A 130 -14.90 -4.42 6.50
C TYR A 130 -13.84 -4.88 7.52
N ILE A 131 -12.56 -4.62 7.24
CA ILE A 131 -11.46 -4.92 8.16
C ILE A 131 -11.58 -4.07 9.44
N ALA A 132 -11.79 -2.76 9.29
CA ALA A 132 -11.99 -1.86 10.43
C ALA A 132 -13.17 -2.30 11.31
N PHE A 133 -14.26 -2.80 10.71
CA PHE A 133 -15.44 -3.27 11.43
C PHE A 133 -15.21 -4.61 12.14
N THR A 134 -14.54 -5.57 11.49
CA THR A 134 -14.33 -6.91 12.05
C THR A 134 -13.29 -6.92 13.16
N SER A 135 -12.23 -6.11 13.04
CA SER A 135 -11.16 -5.97 14.03
C SER A 135 -11.53 -5.05 15.21
N ALA A 136 -12.64 -4.32 15.14
CA ALA A 136 -13.07 -3.44 16.22
C ALA A 136 -13.73 -4.21 17.39
N PRO A 137 -13.44 -3.83 18.66
CA PRO A 137 -14.22 -4.26 19.82
C PRO A 137 -15.71 -3.97 19.62
N TRP A 138 -16.59 -4.82 20.16
CA TRP A 138 -18.04 -4.70 19.95
C TRP A 138 -18.61 -3.31 20.27
N SER A 139 -18.05 -2.61 21.27
CA SER A 139 -18.42 -1.25 21.63
C SER A 139 -18.09 -0.18 20.58
N ARG A 140 -17.11 -0.42 19.70
CA ARG A 140 -16.65 0.53 18.67
C ARG A 140 -17.19 0.24 17.27
N ARG A 141 -17.75 -0.95 17.05
CA ARG A 141 -18.36 -1.35 15.76
C ARG A 141 -19.43 -0.38 15.24
N PRO A 142 -20.35 0.16 16.07
CA PRO A 142 -21.34 1.13 15.59
C PRO A 142 -20.71 2.42 15.04
N ALA A 143 -19.67 2.92 15.70
CA ALA A 143 -18.96 4.13 15.28
C ALA A 143 -18.20 3.93 13.96
N VAL A 144 -17.58 2.76 13.78
CA VAL A 144 -16.92 2.39 12.52
C VAL A 144 -17.92 2.27 11.38
N ALA A 145 -19.07 1.63 11.61
CA ALA A 145 -20.15 1.53 10.61
C ALA A 145 -20.72 2.91 10.22
N LEU A 146 -20.92 3.81 11.20
CA LEU A 146 -21.38 5.18 10.93
C LEU A 146 -20.36 5.98 10.11
N SER A 147 -19.07 5.79 10.40
CA SER A 147 -17.98 6.43 9.67
C SER A 147 -17.89 5.94 8.22
N ALA A 148 -18.07 4.62 8.01
CA ALA A 148 -18.15 4.02 6.68
C ALA A 148 -19.35 4.55 5.88
N ALA A 149 -20.53 4.63 6.50
CA ALA A 149 -21.74 5.16 5.87
C ALA A 149 -21.59 6.64 5.50
N ARG A 150 -20.96 7.46 6.37
CA ARG A 150 -20.66 8.87 6.08
C ARG A 150 -19.70 9.03 4.91
N ALA A 151 -18.63 8.22 4.86
CA ALA A 151 -17.67 8.25 3.76
C ALA A 151 -18.36 7.90 2.43
N LEU A 152 -19.19 6.86 2.40
CA LEU A 152 -20.00 6.48 1.24
C LEU A 152 -20.97 7.60 0.80
N ALA A 153 -21.66 8.24 1.75
CA ALA A 153 -22.58 9.34 1.47
C ALA A 153 -21.86 10.58 0.89
N LEU A 154 -20.66 10.89 1.40
CA LEU A 154 -19.83 11.99 0.87
C LEU A 154 -19.29 11.67 -0.52
N SER A 155 -18.82 10.45 -0.76
CA SER A 155 -18.38 10.02 -2.10
C SER A 155 -19.53 10.04 -3.11
N ALA A 156 -20.75 9.67 -2.72
CA ALA A 156 -21.94 9.77 -3.58
C ALA A 156 -22.32 11.23 -3.92
N ARG A 157 -22.03 12.18 -3.02
CA ARG A 157 -22.25 13.62 -3.24
C ARG A 157 -21.13 14.30 -4.03
N GLY A 158 -19.89 13.80 -3.98
CA GLY A 158 -18.75 14.34 -4.72
C GLY A 158 -18.79 14.07 -6.23
N SER A 159 -19.47 13.00 -6.66
CA SER A 159 -19.59 12.62 -8.07
C SER A 159 -20.48 13.54 -8.92
N SER A 160 -21.03 14.63 -8.37
CA SER A 160 -21.89 15.58 -9.09
C SER A 160 -21.17 16.83 -9.59
N ILE A 161 -19.87 17.01 -9.31
CA ILE A 161 -19.09 18.17 -9.75
C ILE A 161 -17.86 17.70 -10.54
N GLY A 162 -18.00 17.62 -11.86
CA GLY A 162 -16.86 17.64 -12.80
C GLY A 162 -16.63 16.38 -13.66
N VAL A 163 -16.84 16.56 -14.97
CA VAL A 163 -16.37 15.77 -16.13
C VAL A 163 -16.94 14.35 -16.27
N ALA A 164 -17.70 14.17 -17.35
CA ALA A 164 -18.25 12.89 -17.79
C ALA A 164 -17.16 11.89 -18.18
N THR A 165 -16.64 11.16 -17.20
CA THR A 165 -16.12 9.80 -17.40
C THR A 165 -17.21 8.82 -16.98
N ARG A 166 -17.61 7.93 -17.90
CA ARG A 166 -18.64 6.87 -17.75
C ARG A 166 -18.87 6.50 -16.28
N ALA A 167 -20.05 6.87 -15.79
CA ALA A 167 -20.53 6.53 -14.46
C ALA A 167 -20.64 5.01 -14.33
N ASP A 168 -19.58 4.39 -13.82
CA ASP A 168 -19.64 3.00 -13.40
C ASP A 168 -20.38 2.97 -12.07
N SER A 169 -21.67 2.62 -12.17
CA SER A 169 -22.66 2.67 -11.11
C SER A 169 -22.13 2.04 -9.81
N THR A 170 -22.26 2.78 -8.71
CA THR A 170 -22.00 2.35 -7.33
C THR A 170 -22.64 1.00 -6.98
N SER A 171 -23.74 0.64 -7.67
CA SER A 171 -24.39 -0.66 -7.53
C SER A 171 -23.57 -1.84 -8.08
N ARG A 172 -22.70 -1.62 -9.09
CA ARG A 172 -21.80 -2.64 -9.62
C ARG A 172 -20.67 -2.94 -8.64
N LYS A 173 -20.03 -1.88 -8.10
CA LYS A 173 -18.98 -2.00 -7.07
C LYS A 173 -19.49 -2.67 -5.79
N LEU A 174 -20.72 -2.38 -5.37
CA LEU A 174 -21.35 -3.07 -4.23
C LEU A 174 -21.62 -4.55 -4.53
N ARG A 175 -22.07 -4.89 -5.74
CA ARG A 175 -22.28 -6.30 -6.14
C ARG A 175 -20.96 -7.06 -6.22
N GLU A 176 -19.92 -6.46 -6.80
CA GLU A 176 -18.56 -7.01 -6.87
C GLU A 176 -18.03 -7.28 -5.46
N ALA A 177 -18.17 -6.32 -4.54
CA ALA A 177 -17.76 -6.47 -3.14
C ALA A 177 -18.54 -7.59 -2.41
N VAL A 178 -19.85 -7.72 -2.64
CA VAL A 178 -20.67 -8.81 -2.04
C VAL A 178 -20.25 -10.18 -2.57
N VAL A 179 -19.91 -10.28 -3.85
CA VAL A 179 -19.42 -11.51 -4.47
C VAL A 179 -18.06 -11.89 -3.88
N GLU A 180 -17.17 -10.92 -3.70
CA GLU A 180 -15.83 -11.11 -3.14
C GLU A 180 -15.88 -11.55 -1.66
N ILE A 181 -16.72 -10.90 -0.84
CA ILE A 181 -16.95 -11.29 0.57
C ILE A 181 -17.48 -12.73 0.66
N ARG A 182 -18.40 -13.12 -0.23
CA ARG A 182 -18.93 -14.50 -0.28
C ARG A 182 -17.86 -15.52 -0.69
N ARG A 183 -16.96 -15.15 -1.61
CA ARG A 183 -15.85 -16.01 -2.06
C ARG A 183 -14.84 -16.25 -0.93
N LEU A 184 -14.51 -15.21 -0.17
CA LEU A 184 -13.63 -15.30 1.01
C LEU A 184 -14.24 -16.15 2.13
N HIS A 185 -15.55 -16.01 2.39
CA HIS A 185 -16.24 -16.85 3.38
C HIS A 185 -16.24 -18.34 3.00
N ARG A 186 -16.41 -18.67 1.71
CA ARG A 186 -16.33 -20.08 1.26
C ARG A 186 -14.93 -20.67 1.45
N ARG A 187 -13.87 -19.92 1.12
CA ARG A 187 -12.47 -20.36 1.29
C ARG A 187 -12.08 -20.56 2.76
N ARG A 188 -12.59 -19.74 3.68
CA ARG A 188 -12.35 -19.93 5.12
C ARG A 188 -13.07 -21.15 5.69
N ARG A 189 -14.23 -21.52 5.14
CA ARG A 189 -14.99 -22.70 5.56
C ARG A 189 -14.35 -24.00 5.08
N SER A 190 -13.79 -24.02 3.87
CA SER A 190 -13.09 -25.18 3.30
C SER A 190 -11.67 -25.42 3.84
N ARG A 191 -11.14 -24.53 4.68
CA ARG A 191 -9.84 -24.69 5.37
C ARG A 191 -9.98 -25.16 6.83
N ARG A 192 -11.21 -25.38 7.30
CA ARG A 192 -11.54 -25.81 8.66
C ARG A 192 -12.10 -27.23 8.73
N GLU A 193 -12.21 -27.90 7.58
CA GLU A 193 -12.44 -29.34 7.41
C GLU A 193 -11.12 -29.99 7.00
#